data_AF-A0A8J5J8P3-F1
#
_entry.id   AF-A0A8J5J8P3-F1
#
_cell.length_a   1.000
_cell.length_b   1.000
_cell.length_c   1.000
_cell.angle_alpha   90.00
_cell.angle_beta   90.00
_cell.angle_gamma   90.00
#
_symmetry.space_group_name_H-M   'P 1'
#
loop_
_entity.id
_entity.type
_entity.pdbx_description
1 polymer ?
#
loop_
_entity_poly.entity_id
_entity_poly.type
_entity_poly.pdbx_seq_one_letter_code
_entity_poly.pdbx_strand_id
1 'polypeptide(L)'
;MTDAKLQLLMAALGVVALQQFVSRRRHQAIEAEKAKLLTLQAKKKAESDAVNDDEAFVVEIEYCTGCRWMLRAAWMAQELLTTFQQDENSRLRSVTLTPNSRQGGVFNVYLRDVGPNTDPDAEPEVLWSRKIARRFPESKELKQLVRDIVCPERGLGHSDKK
;
A
#
# COMPACT_ATOMS: atom_id res chain seq x y z
N MET A 1 36.94 35.37 58.90
CA MET A 1 36.99 35.44 57.42
C MET A 1 36.16 34.34 56.73
N THR A 2 35.14 33.77 57.38
CA THR A 2 34.36 32.63 56.88
C THR A 2 32.95 32.98 56.38
N ASP A 3 32.41 34.13 56.78
CA ASP A 3 31.00 34.50 56.56
C ASP A 3 30.69 34.88 55.10
N ALA A 4 31.49 35.78 54.50
CA ALA A 4 31.30 36.20 53.10
C ALA A 4 31.52 35.04 52.09
N LYS A 5 32.42 34.10 52.39
CA LYS A 5 32.63 32.90 51.55
C LYS A 5 31.45 31.93 51.67
N LEU A 6 30.84 31.80 52.85
CA LEU A 6 29.67 30.95 53.08
C LEU A 6 28.41 31.54 52.42
N GLN A 7 28.20 32.86 52.52
CA GLN A 7 27.09 33.55 51.86
C GLN A 7 27.16 33.45 50.34
N LEU A 8 28.35 33.59 49.75
CA LEU A 8 28.54 33.45 48.30
C LEU A 8 28.25 32.01 47.82
N LEU A 9 28.61 31.01 48.63
CA LEU A 9 28.36 29.59 48.34
C LEU A 9 26.86 29.26 48.39
N MET A 10 26.13 29.79 49.37
CA MET A 10 24.68 29.65 49.49
C MET A 10 23.94 30.33 48.32
N ALA A 11 24.37 31.52 47.92
CA ALA A 11 23.80 32.22 46.78
C ALA A 11 24.02 31.44 45.46
N ALA A 12 25.22 30.89 45.25
CA ALA A 12 25.53 30.09 44.06
C ALA A 12 24.69 28.79 43.99
N LEU A 13 24.51 28.09 45.11
CA LEU A 13 23.65 26.90 45.18
C LEU A 13 22.18 27.23 44.89
N GLY A 14 21.68 28.38 45.37
CA GLY A 14 20.33 28.86 45.06
C GLY A 14 20.12 29.13 43.57
N VAL A 15 21.09 29.76 42.89
CA VAL A 15 21.04 30.02 41.44
C VAL A 15 21.06 28.72 40.64
N VAL A 16 21.91 27.75 41.01
CA VAL A 16 21.97 26.44 40.36
C VAL A 16 20.68 25.66 40.55
N ALA A 17 20.10 25.67 41.76
CA ALA A 17 18.82 25.01 42.03
C ALA A 17 17.67 25.64 41.22
N LEU A 18 17.63 26.97 41.10
CA LEU A 18 16.65 27.70 40.29
C LEU A 18 16.83 27.42 38.79
N GLN A 19 18.07 27.41 38.29
CA GLN A 19 18.40 27.12 36.90
C GLN A 19 18.05 25.66 36.54
N GLN A 20 18.34 24.70 37.43
CA GLN A 20 17.94 23.31 37.29
C GLN A 20 16.40 23.15 37.32
N PHE A 21 15.70 23.90 38.18
CA PHE A 21 14.24 23.87 38.25
C PHE A 21 13.57 24.37 36.97
N VAL A 22 14.04 25.51 36.44
CA VAL A 22 13.54 26.07 35.16
C VAL A 22 13.86 25.12 33.99
N SER A 23 15.05 24.55 33.95
CA SER A 23 15.46 23.57 32.93
C SER A 23 14.58 22.32 32.96
N ARG A 24 14.33 21.72 34.14
CA ARG A 24 13.44 20.56 34.30
C ARG A 24 12.02 20.84 33.82
N ARG A 25 11.45 22.00 34.15
CA ARG A 25 10.12 22.40 33.66
C ARG A 25 10.06 22.56 32.15
N ARG A 26 11.10 23.12 31.53
CA ARG A 26 11.22 23.20 30.05
C ARG A 26 11.31 21.82 29.41
N HIS A 27 12.12 20.91 29.97
CA HIS A 27 12.22 19.54 29.48
C HIS A 27 10.88 18.79 29.56
N GLN A 28 10.17 18.91 30.69
CA GLN A 28 8.85 18.29 30.87
C GLN A 28 7.82 18.84 29.86
N ALA A 29 7.84 20.15 29.57
CA ALA A 29 6.96 20.75 28.57
C ALA A 29 7.27 20.23 27.16
N ILE A 30 8.56 20.12 26.80
CA ILE A 30 9.00 19.60 25.49
C ILE A 30 8.62 18.12 25.34
N GLU A 31 8.78 17.31 26.39
CA GLU A 31 8.39 15.89 26.35
C GLU A 31 6.88 15.71 26.23
N ALA A 32 6.09 16.54 26.92
CA ALA A 32 4.62 16.53 26.77
C ALA A 32 4.18 16.93 25.35
N GLU A 33 4.81 17.96 24.75
CA GLU A 33 4.56 18.39 23.37
C GLU A 33 4.91 17.26 22.38
N LYS A 34 6.07 16.62 22.55
CA LYS A 34 6.51 15.48 21.74
C LYS A 34 5.56 14.30 21.85
N ALA A 35 5.13 13.95 23.06
CA ALA A 35 4.15 12.88 23.26
C ALA A 35 2.82 13.20 22.57
N LYS A 36 2.35 14.45 22.64
CA LYS A 36 1.13 14.90 21.97
C LYS A 36 1.25 14.80 20.44
N LEU A 37 2.39 15.21 19.88
CA LEU A 37 2.69 15.09 18.44
C LEU A 37 2.76 13.63 17.99
N LEU A 38 3.40 12.75 18.76
CA LEU A 38 3.47 11.32 18.47
C LEU A 38 2.08 10.68 18.46
N THR A 39 1.21 11.03 19.42
CA THR A 39 -0.18 10.55 19.46
C THR A 39 -0.99 11.07 18.28
N LEU A 40 -0.81 12.34 17.89
CA LEU A 40 -1.44 12.92 16.69
C LEU A 40 -0.97 12.25 15.41
N GLN A 41 0.32 11.94 15.30
CA GLN A 41 0.91 11.22 14.17
C GLN A 41 0.40 9.78 14.10
N ALA A 42 0.32 9.07 15.23
CA ALA A 42 -0.23 7.73 15.31
C ALA A 42 -1.72 7.70 14.93
N LYS A 43 -2.50 8.69 15.38
CA LYS A 43 -3.92 8.83 15.03
C LYS A 43 -4.12 9.12 13.54
N LYS A 44 -3.33 10.03 12.96
CA LYS A 44 -3.36 10.30 11.51
C LYS A 44 -3.00 9.07 10.68
N LYS A 45 -2.03 8.29 11.12
CA LYS A 45 -1.65 7.04 10.45
C LYS A 45 -2.78 6.00 10.52
N ALA A 46 -3.42 5.84 11.68
CA ALA A 46 -4.58 4.95 11.81
C ALA A 46 -5.77 5.41 10.93
N GLU A 47 -6.00 6.72 10.81
CA GLU A 47 -7.02 7.27 9.90
C GLU A 47 -6.64 7.07 8.42
N SER A 48 -5.37 7.23 8.03
CA SER A 48 -4.94 6.97 6.64
C SER A 48 -5.00 5.49 6.27
N ASP A 49 -4.63 4.61 7.21
CA ASP A 49 -4.69 3.15 7.01
C ASP A 49 -6.15 2.68 6.89
N ALA A 50 -7.10 3.38 7.53
CA ALA A 50 -8.54 3.13 7.41
C ALA A 50 -9.17 3.68 6.10
N VAL A 51 -8.58 4.71 5.48
CA VAL A 51 -9.05 5.27 4.19
C VAL A 51 -8.65 4.36 3.00
N ASN A 52 -7.67 3.46 3.17
CA ASN A 52 -7.23 2.53 2.13
C ASN A 52 -8.17 1.34 1.87
N ASP A 53 -9.17 1.12 2.73
CA ASP A 53 -10.11 -0.02 2.61
C ASP A 53 -11.10 0.16 1.43
N ASP A 54 -11.15 1.37 0.87
CA ASP A 54 -11.97 1.70 -0.30
C ASP A 54 -11.25 1.51 -1.64
N GLU A 55 -9.95 1.19 -1.66
CA GLU A 55 -9.24 0.87 -2.90
C GLU A 55 -9.81 -0.42 -3.52
N ALA A 56 -10.10 -0.37 -4.81
CA ALA A 56 -10.78 -1.45 -5.52
C ALA A 56 -10.21 -1.57 -6.93
N PHE A 57 -10.03 -2.80 -7.41
CA PHE A 57 -9.40 -3.04 -8.70
C PHE A 57 -10.24 -3.92 -9.64
N VAL A 58 -10.06 -3.67 -10.94
CA VAL A 58 -10.56 -4.50 -12.04
C VAL A 58 -9.39 -4.97 -12.87
N VAL A 59 -9.29 -6.28 -13.10
CA VAL A 59 -8.35 -6.82 -14.08
C VAL A 59 -9.00 -6.83 -15.46
N GLU A 60 -8.33 -6.33 -16.47
CA GLU A 60 -8.79 -6.39 -17.86
C GLU A 60 -7.89 -7.31 -18.68
N ILE A 61 -8.48 -8.30 -19.35
CA ILE A 61 -7.77 -9.20 -20.27
C ILE A 61 -8.21 -8.85 -21.69
N GLU A 62 -7.34 -8.14 -22.40
CA GLU A 62 -7.53 -7.80 -23.81
C GLU A 62 -7.00 -8.94 -24.69
N TYR A 63 -7.82 -9.46 -25.61
CA TYR A 63 -7.45 -10.61 -26.43
C TYR A 63 -7.82 -10.46 -27.91
N CYS A 64 -6.95 -10.99 -28.78
CA CYS A 64 -7.19 -11.09 -30.22
C CYS A 64 -8.37 -12.05 -30.52
N THR A 65 -9.46 -11.52 -31.08
CA THR A 65 -10.62 -12.34 -31.46
C THR A 65 -10.32 -13.24 -32.67
N GLY A 66 -9.58 -12.73 -33.67
CA GLY A 66 -9.17 -13.50 -34.86
C GLY A 66 -8.23 -14.67 -34.57
N CYS A 67 -7.59 -14.67 -33.40
CA CYS A 67 -6.62 -15.69 -32.99
C CYS A 67 -7.27 -16.85 -32.23
N ARG A 68 -8.59 -16.78 -31.96
CA ARG A 68 -9.35 -17.73 -31.13
C ARG A 68 -8.80 -17.86 -29.70
N TRP A 69 -8.34 -16.76 -29.11
CA TRP A 69 -7.76 -16.76 -27.75
C TRP A 69 -8.76 -16.48 -26.63
N MET A 70 -10.06 -16.33 -26.95
CA MET A 70 -11.13 -16.13 -25.97
C MET A 70 -11.12 -17.19 -24.86
N LEU A 71 -10.99 -18.48 -25.22
CA LEU A 71 -10.98 -19.58 -24.25
C LEU A 71 -9.83 -19.47 -23.23
N ARG A 72 -8.66 -19.03 -23.68
CA ARG A 72 -7.51 -18.80 -22.80
C ARG A 72 -7.74 -17.61 -21.88
N ALA A 73 -8.28 -16.51 -22.41
CA ALA A 73 -8.61 -15.33 -21.63
C ALA A 73 -9.66 -15.64 -20.56
N ALA A 74 -10.72 -16.37 -20.93
CA ALA A 74 -11.77 -16.80 -20.02
C ALA A 74 -11.24 -17.75 -18.93
N TRP A 75 -10.39 -18.71 -19.28
CA TRP A 75 -9.75 -19.58 -18.30
C TRP A 75 -8.90 -18.78 -17.30
N MET A 76 -8.08 -17.83 -17.77
CA MET A 76 -7.29 -16.97 -16.86
C MET A 76 -8.18 -16.10 -15.96
N ALA A 77 -9.29 -15.60 -16.47
CA ALA A 77 -10.26 -14.88 -15.65
C ALA A 77 -10.85 -15.77 -14.55
N GLN A 78 -11.21 -17.01 -14.87
CA GLN A 78 -11.69 -17.99 -13.89
C GLN A 78 -10.62 -18.30 -12.84
N GLU A 79 -9.36 -18.49 -13.25
CA GLU A 79 -8.24 -18.72 -12.35
C GLU A 79 -8.07 -17.57 -11.35
N LEU A 80 -8.20 -16.32 -11.79
CA LEU A 80 -8.13 -15.14 -10.91
C LEU A 80 -9.32 -15.08 -9.96
N LEU A 81 -10.55 -15.12 -10.49
CA LEU A 81 -11.76 -15.01 -9.68
C LEU A 81 -11.82 -16.10 -8.61
N THR A 82 -11.55 -17.37 -8.97
CA THR A 82 -11.54 -18.48 -8.01
C THR A 82 -10.44 -18.34 -6.95
N THR A 83 -9.30 -17.71 -7.29
CA THR A 83 -8.19 -17.51 -6.35
C THR A 83 -8.50 -16.44 -5.30
N PHE A 84 -9.21 -15.37 -5.69
CA PHE A 84 -9.41 -14.19 -4.84
C PHE A 84 -10.83 -14.05 -4.25
N GLN A 85 -11.80 -14.88 -4.66
CA GLN A 85 -13.21 -14.75 -4.24
C GLN A 85 -13.51 -14.95 -2.73
N GLN A 86 -12.66 -15.66 -1.98
CA GLN A 86 -12.91 -16.00 -0.56
C GLN A 86 -12.16 -15.11 0.44
N ASP A 87 -11.37 -14.15 -0.04
CA ASP A 87 -10.60 -13.26 0.83
C ASP A 87 -11.34 -11.94 1.01
N GLU A 88 -11.73 -11.62 2.24
CA GLU A 88 -12.38 -10.34 2.56
C GLU A 88 -11.42 -9.16 2.34
N ASN A 89 -10.10 -9.38 2.45
CA ASN A 89 -9.08 -8.38 2.17
C ASN A 89 -8.74 -8.29 0.68
N SER A 90 -9.35 -9.12 -0.19
CA SER A 90 -9.13 -9.01 -1.63
C SER A 90 -9.87 -7.81 -2.16
N ARG A 91 -9.11 -6.91 -2.78
CA ARG A 91 -9.63 -5.69 -3.41
C ARG A 91 -9.97 -5.89 -4.89
N LEU A 92 -9.85 -7.12 -5.41
CA LEU A 92 -10.28 -7.46 -6.77
C LEU A 92 -11.81 -7.52 -6.84
N ARG A 93 -12.42 -6.65 -7.66
CA ARG A 93 -13.87 -6.57 -7.83
C ARG A 93 -14.39 -7.33 -9.04
N SER A 94 -13.65 -7.32 -10.14
CA SER A 94 -14.05 -8.03 -11.36
C SER A 94 -12.86 -8.33 -12.28
N VAL A 95 -13.11 -9.22 -13.23
CA VAL A 95 -12.23 -9.45 -14.36
C VAL A 95 -13.03 -9.23 -15.65
N THR A 96 -12.59 -8.28 -16.47
CA THR A 96 -13.21 -7.93 -17.75
C THR A 96 -12.47 -8.60 -18.90
N LEU A 97 -13.22 -9.16 -19.85
CA LEU A 97 -12.67 -9.70 -21.10
C LEU A 97 -12.93 -8.72 -22.24
N THR A 98 -11.87 -8.10 -22.77
CA THR A 98 -11.99 -7.10 -23.83
C THR A 98 -11.60 -7.72 -25.19
N PRO A 99 -12.57 -7.92 -26.10
CA PRO A 99 -12.26 -8.42 -27.44
C PRO A 99 -11.57 -7.35 -28.29
N ASN A 100 -10.36 -7.65 -28.78
CA ASN A 100 -9.69 -6.82 -29.78
C ASN A 100 -9.81 -7.49 -31.17
N SER A 101 -10.61 -6.87 -32.04
CA SER A 101 -10.79 -7.27 -33.44
C SER A 101 -9.89 -6.52 -34.41
N ARG A 102 -9.24 -5.43 -33.97
CA ARG A 102 -8.47 -4.52 -34.83
C ARG A 102 -7.02 -4.95 -34.99
N GLN A 103 -6.43 -5.54 -33.96
CA GLN A 103 -5.01 -5.89 -33.91
C GLN A 103 -4.81 -7.40 -33.68
N GLY A 104 -4.12 -8.04 -34.63
CA GLY A 104 -3.76 -9.45 -34.53
C GLY A 104 -2.70 -9.71 -33.45
N GLY A 105 -2.83 -10.82 -32.73
CA GLY A 105 -1.81 -11.30 -31.80
C GLY A 105 -1.74 -10.57 -30.45
N VAL A 106 -2.73 -9.72 -30.13
CA VAL A 106 -2.86 -9.04 -28.85
C VAL A 106 -3.28 -10.02 -27.75
N PHE A 107 -2.54 -9.97 -26.65
CA PHE A 107 -2.93 -10.55 -25.37
C PHE A 107 -2.25 -9.72 -24.27
N ASN A 108 -3.00 -8.78 -23.72
CA ASN A 108 -2.53 -7.90 -22.66
C ASN A 108 -3.40 -8.10 -21.41
N VAL A 109 -2.78 -7.95 -20.24
CA VAL A 109 -3.47 -7.91 -18.97
C VAL A 109 -3.18 -6.57 -18.34
N TYR A 110 -4.24 -5.87 -17.96
CA TYR A 110 -4.18 -4.59 -17.28
C TYR A 110 -4.82 -4.65 -15.90
N LEU A 111 -4.44 -3.73 -15.03
CA LEU A 111 -5.08 -3.46 -13.75
C LEU A 111 -5.61 -2.03 -13.74
N ARG A 112 -6.89 -1.87 -13.42
CA ARG A 112 -7.57 -0.59 -13.27
C ARG A 112 -7.94 -0.39 -11.83
N ASP A 113 -7.62 0.79 -11.29
CA ASP A 113 -8.21 1.25 -10.04
C ASP A 113 -9.64 1.75 -10.32
N VAL A 114 -10.58 1.40 -9.45
CA VAL A 114 -12.00 1.76 -9.52
C VAL A 114 -12.55 2.20 -8.15
N GLY A 115 -11.66 2.57 -7.22
CA GLY A 115 -12.02 3.11 -5.90
C GLY A 115 -12.68 4.49 -5.97
N PRO A 116 -13.31 4.96 -4.88
CA PRO A 116 -14.03 6.24 -4.85
C PRO A 116 -13.14 7.48 -4.99
N ASN A 117 -11.83 7.33 -4.77
CA ASN A 117 -10.84 8.41 -4.86
C ASN A 117 -10.02 8.37 -6.15
N THR A 118 -10.37 7.49 -7.10
CA THR A 118 -9.60 7.25 -8.31
C THR A 118 -9.98 8.21 -9.42
N ASP A 119 -8.96 8.68 -10.15
CA ASP A 119 -9.15 9.45 -11.38
C ASP A 119 -9.75 8.52 -12.45
N PRO A 120 -10.99 8.77 -12.93
CA PRO A 120 -11.65 7.93 -13.92
C PRO A 120 -10.93 7.91 -15.28
N ASP A 121 -10.09 8.91 -15.56
CA ASP A 121 -9.34 9.04 -16.80
C ASP A 121 -7.90 8.50 -16.67
N ALA A 122 -7.55 7.88 -15.54
CA ALA A 122 -6.23 7.28 -15.35
C ALA A 122 -5.98 6.11 -16.30
N GLU A 123 -4.77 6.09 -16.88
CA GLU A 123 -4.31 4.98 -17.70
C GLU A 123 -4.11 3.71 -16.85
N PRO A 124 -4.51 2.53 -17.35
CA PRO A 124 -4.42 1.31 -16.58
C PRO A 124 -2.97 0.80 -16.50
N GLU A 125 -2.62 0.17 -15.39
CA GLU A 125 -1.31 -0.46 -15.22
C GLU A 125 -1.21 -1.72 -16.07
N VAL A 126 -0.10 -1.90 -16.79
CA VAL A 126 0.14 -3.09 -17.61
C VAL A 126 0.80 -4.18 -16.77
N LEU A 127 0.02 -5.19 -16.37
CA LEU A 127 0.55 -6.36 -15.67
C LEU A 127 1.25 -7.34 -16.62
N TRP A 128 0.71 -7.49 -17.83
CA TRP A 128 1.28 -8.41 -18.82
C TRP A 128 1.09 -7.92 -20.24
N SER A 129 2.12 -8.09 -21.08
CA SER A 129 1.98 -7.97 -22.53
C SER A 129 2.64 -9.12 -23.25
N ARG A 130 1.87 -9.90 -24.00
CA ARG A 130 2.40 -10.95 -24.88
C ARG A 130 3.37 -10.41 -25.92
N LYS A 131 3.18 -9.16 -26.38
CA LYS A 131 4.09 -8.54 -27.37
C LYS A 131 5.50 -8.42 -26.80
N ILE A 132 5.61 -8.04 -25.52
CA ILE A 132 6.87 -7.87 -24.80
C ILE A 132 7.42 -9.23 -24.36
N ALA A 133 6.62 -10.03 -23.65
CA ALA A 133 7.07 -11.30 -23.09
C ALA A 133 7.24 -12.42 -24.14
N ARG A 134 6.72 -12.23 -25.36
CA ARG A 134 6.72 -13.22 -26.46
C ARG A 134 6.07 -14.56 -26.13
N ARG A 135 5.36 -14.65 -25.00
CA ARG A 135 4.58 -15.80 -24.53
C ARG A 135 3.31 -15.34 -23.82
N PHE A 136 2.42 -16.29 -23.53
CA PHE A 136 1.31 -16.06 -22.60
C PHE A 136 1.82 -16.11 -21.15
N PRO A 137 1.14 -15.44 -20.21
CA PRO A 137 1.47 -15.60 -18.80
C PRO A 137 1.11 -17.02 -18.37
N GLU A 138 1.86 -17.55 -17.40
CA GLU A 138 1.43 -18.74 -16.68
C GLU A 138 0.40 -18.35 -15.61
N SER A 139 -0.52 -19.26 -15.26
CA SER A 139 -1.57 -18.97 -14.26
C SER A 139 -0.96 -18.54 -12.92
N LYS A 140 0.11 -19.22 -12.48
CA LYS A 140 0.86 -18.90 -11.26
C LYS A 140 1.42 -17.47 -11.29
N GLU A 141 2.15 -17.12 -12.35
CA GLU A 141 2.76 -15.80 -12.52
C GLU A 141 1.71 -14.70 -12.55
N LEU A 142 0.60 -14.92 -13.27
CA LEU A 142 -0.48 -13.96 -13.34
C LEU A 142 -1.14 -13.73 -11.97
N LYS A 143 -1.36 -14.80 -11.20
CA LYS A 143 -1.90 -14.70 -9.83
C LYS A 143 -0.96 -13.93 -8.91
N GLN A 144 0.36 -14.15 -9.02
CA GLN A 144 1.35 -13.41 -8.22
C GLN A 144 1.33 -11.92 -8.54
N LEU A 145 1.39 -11.55 -9.83
CA LEU A 145 1.33 -10.15 -10.28
C LEU A 145 0.07 -9.44 -9.76
N VAL A 146 -1.09 -10.12 -9.84
CA VAL A 146 -2.34 -9.56 -9.32
C VAL A 146 -2.32 -9.47 -7.80
N ARG A 147 -1.87 -10.53 -7.09
CA ARG A 147 -1.81 -10.58 -5.61
C ARG A 147 -0.98 -9.44 -5.05
N ASP A 148 0.21 -9.23 -5.60
CA ASP A 148 1.18 -8.24 -5.11
C ASP A 148 0.58 -6.83 -5.03
N ILE A 149 -0.48 -6.56 -5.82
CA ILE A 149 -1.21 -5.31 -5.79
C ILE A 149 -2.53 -5.46 -5.03
N VAL A 150 -3.44 -6.36 -5.44
CA VAL A 150 -4.82 -6.38 -4.94
C VAL A 150 -4.98 -7.00 -3.56
N CYS A 151 -4.02 -7.83 -3.11
CA CYS A 151 -4.08 -8.56 -1.86
C CYS A 151 -2.66 -8.97 -1.37
N PRO A 152 -1.77 -8.00 -1.07
CA PRO A 152 -0.33 -8.23 -0.89
C PRO A 152 0.01 -9.22 0.22
N GLU A 153 -0.77 -9.23 1.30
CA GLU A 153 -0.54 -10.10 2.47
C GLU A 153 -0.99 -11.56 2.25
N ARG A 154 -1.69 -11.86 1.15
CA ARG A 154 -2.21 -13.20 0.86
C ARG A 154 -1.10 -14.13 0.37
N GLY A 155 -0.89 -15.23 1.07
CA GLY A 155 -0.10 -16.37 0.56
C GLY A 155 -0.86 -17.15 -0.51
N LEU A 156 -0.21 -17.47 -1.63
CA LEU A 156 -0.79 -18.25 -2.74
C LEU A 156 -0.36 -19.74 -2.73
N GLY A 157 0.24 -20.20 -1.63
CA GLY A 157 0.60 -21.60 -1.43
C GLY A 157 1.60 -22.11 -2.47
N HIS A 158 1.20 -23.11 -3.26
CA HIS A 158 2.04 -23.68 -4.34
C HIS A 158 2.41 -22.64 -5.42
N SER A 159 1.60 -21.59 -5.58
CA SER A 159 1.91 -20.53 -6.54
C SER A 159 3.04 -19.61 -6.06
N ASP A 160 3.34 -19.54 -4.76
CA ASP A 160 4.48 -18.76 -4.25
C ASP A 160 5.81 -19.54 -4.24
N LYS A 161 5.74 -20.87 -4.30
CA LYS A 161 6.91 -21.76 -4.28
C LYS A 161 7.36 -22.08 -5.70
N LYS A 162 8.66 -22.16 -5.97
CA LYS A 162 9.20 -22.44 -7.32
C LYS A 162 8.69 -23.77 -7.88
#